data_AF-A0A315R8K2-F1
#
_entry.id   AF-A0A315R8K2-F1
#
_cell.length_a   1.000
_cell.length_b   1.000
_cell.length_c   1.000
_cell.angle_alpha   90.00
_cell.angle_beta   90.00
_cell.angle_gamma   90.00
#
_symmetry.space_group_name_H-M   'P 1'
#
loop_
_entity.id
_entity.type
_entity.pdbx_description
1 polymer ?
#
loop_
_entity_poly.entity_id
_entity_poly.type
_entity_poly.pdbx_seq_one_letter_code
_entity_poly.pdbx_strand_id
1 'polypeptide(L)' 'MRQFYIKAYNSAVKHGNNQLRKMVWAENKDQAYDEFYKQFEKPGTVNASNVYIRKIIEVTEENKDSLDDY' A
#
# COMPACT_ATOMS: atom_id res chain seq x y z
N MET A 1 1.54 3.22 -17.89
CA MET A 1 1.11 3.17 -16.48
C MET A 1 0.75 1.74 -16.12
N ARG A 2 1.19 1.25 -14.96
CA ARG A 2 1.01 -0.10 -14.44
C ARG A 2 0.29 -0.04 -13.10
N GLN A 3 -0.39 -1.11 -12.72
CA GLN A 3 -1.05 -1.19 -11.42
C GLN A 3 -0.13 -1.91 -10.42
N PHE A 4 -0.02 -1.35 -9.21
CA PHE A 4 0.75 -1.91 -8.12
C PHE A 4 -0.15 -2.17 -6.93
N TYR A 5 -0.05 -3.37 -6.37
CA TYR A 5 -0.65 -3.74 -5.10
C TYR A 5 0.32 -3.46 -3.97
N ILE A 6 -0.14 -2.73 -2.95
CA ILE A 6 0.64 -2.33 -1.80
C ILE A 6 -0.03 -2.89 -0.55
N LYS A 7 0.75 -3.67 0.20
CA LYS A 7 0.39 -4.18 1.53
C LYS A 7 1.22 -3.44 2.57
N ALA A 8 0.55 -2.80 3.50
CA ALA A 8 1.16 -2.03 4.58
C ALA A 8 0.48 -2.34 5.92
N TYR A 9 1.10 -1.89 7.00
CA TYR A 9 0.63 -2.09 8.37
C TYR A 9 0.67 -0.77 9.12
N ASN A 10 -0.38 -0.46 9.87
CA ASN A 10 -0.41 0.68 10.78
C ASN A 10 0.00 0.25 12.20
N SER A 11 1.20 0.61 12.62
CA SER A 11 1.74 0.28 13.95
C SER A 11 0.99 0.95 15.10
N ALA A 12 0.21 2.00 14.83
CA ALA A 12 -0.60 2.67 15.86
C ALA A 12 -1.82 1.85 16.29
N VAL A 13 -2.27 0.91 15.47
CA VAL A 13 -3.42 0.04 15.78
C VAL A 13 -2.93 -1.15 16.59
N LYS A 14 -3.19 -1.13 17.91
CA LYS A 14 -2.79 -2.19 18.85
C LYS A 14 -3.80 -3.34 18.97
N HIS A 15 -5.06 -3.08 18.62
CA HIS A 15 -6.15 -4.06 18.68
C HIS A 15 -6.98 -3.99 17.40
N GLY A 16 -7.25 -5.14 16.80
CA GLY A 16 -7.98 -5.25 15.52
C GLY A 16 -7.05 -5.37 14.30
N ASN A 17 -7.65 -5.28 13.11
CA ASN A 17 -6.91 -5.40 11.85
C ASN A 17 -6.14 -4.10 11.55
N ASN A 18 -4.81 -4.19 11.55
CA ASN A 18 -3.92 -3.08 11.26
C ASN A 18 -3.38 -3.09 9.81
N GLN A 19 -3.86 -4.01 8.97
CA GLN A 19 -3.44 -4.13 7.59
C GLN A 19 -4.09 -3.07 6.71
N LEU A 20 -3.28 -2.45 5.87
CA LEU A 20 -3.69 -1.52 4.83
C LEU A 20 -3.36 -2.15 3.48
N ARG A 21 -4.33 -2.20 2.57
CA ARG A 21 -4.16 -2.74 1.22
C ARG A 21 -4.63 -1.70 0.23
N LYS A 22 -3.82 -1.42 -0.79
CA LYS A 22 -4.14 -0.39 -1.78
C LYS A 22 -3.63 -0.77 -3.16
N MET A 23 -4.44 -0.48 -4.17
CA MET A 23 -4.04 -0.52 -5.57
C MET A 23 -3.69 0.90 -6.02
N VAL A 24 -2.49 1.07 -6.59
CA VAL A 24 -1.96 2.36 -7.04
C VAL A 24 -1.54 2.23 -8.50
N TRP A 25 -1.89 3.21 -9.32
CA TRP A 25 -1.41 3.31 -10.69
C TRP A 25 -0.13 4.13 -10.71
N ALA A 26 0.95 3.57 -11.23
CA ALA A 26 2.26 4.23 -11.30
C ALA A 26 3.07 3.70 -12.49
N GLU A 27 4.15 4.37 -12.84
CA GLU A 27 5.08 3.93 -13.89
C GLU A 27 6.05 2.86 -13.36
N ASN A 28 6.42 2.95 -12.08
CA ASN A 28 7.34 2.03 -11.41
C ASN A 28 7.03 1.91 -9.91
N LYS A 29 7.79 1.08 -9.20
CA LYS A 29 7.62 0.83 -7.75
C LYS A 29 7.89 2.05 -6.88
N ASP A 30 8.86 2.88 -7.25
CA ASP A 30 9.23 4.06 -6.47
C ASP A 30 8.12 5.11 -6.53
N GLN A 31 7.56 5.34 -7.72
CA GLN A 31 6.39 6.20 -7.86
C GLN A 31 5.16 5.61 -7.15
N ALA A 32 4.98 4.28 -7.18
CA ALA A 32 3.90 3.65 -6.41
C ALA A 32 4.04 3.86 -4.90
N TYR A 33 5.29 3.87 -4.39
CA TYR A 33 5.61 4.18 -3.00
C TYR A 33 5.22 5.63 -2.67
N ASP A 34 5.65 6.59 -3.48
CA ASP A 34 5.37 8.02 -3.26
C ASP A 34 3.86 8.30 -3.31
N GLU A 35 3.18 7.79 -4.34
CA GLU A 35 1.72 7.94 -4.50
C GLU A 35 0.95 7.30 -3.33
N PHE A 36 1.45 6.19 -2.78
CA PHE A 36 0.87 5.59 -1.58
C PHE A 36 1.04 6.50 -0.36
N TYR A 37 2.19 7.14 -0.17
CA TYR A 37 2.40 7.99 1.01
C TYR A 37 1.71 9.35 0.91
N LYS A 38 1.53 9.91 -0.29
CA LYS A 38 0.77 11.15 -0.52
C LYS A 38 -0.64 11.13 0.07
N GLN A 39 -1.26 9.94 0.16
CA GLN A 39 -2.60 9.84 0.75
C GLN A 39 -2.63 10.19 2.25
N PHE A 40 -1.49 10.08 2.95
CA PHE A 40 -1.36 10.38 4.38
C PHE A 40 -0.93 11.82 4.68
N GLU A 41 -0.69 12.64 3.66
CA GLU A 41 -0.41 14.07 3.83
C GLU A 41 -1.69 14.88 4.11
N LYS A 42 -2.86 14.28 3.83
CA LYS A 42 -4.15 14.94 4.04
C LYS A 42 -4.52 14.98 5.53
N PRO A 43 -5.05 16.10 6.04
CA PRO A 43 -5.52 16.19 7.42
C PRO A 43 -6.63 15.16 7.68
N GLY A 44 -6.60 14.53 8.86
CA GLY A 44 -7.54 13.48 9.26
C GLY A 44 -7.17 12.06 8.83
N THR A 45 -6.04 11.89 8.13
CA THR A 45 -5.48 10.56 7.83
C THR A 45 -4.50 10.10 8.91
N VAL A 46 -4.24 8.79 8.98
CA VAL A 46 -3.30 8.24 9.96
C VAL A 46 -1.89 8.76 9.71
N ASN A 47 -1.11 8.96 10.77
CA ASN A 47 0.25 9.45 10.65
C ASN A 47 1.10 8.48 9.79
N ALA A 48 1.67 8.99 8.70
CA ALA A 48 2.51 8.24 7.76
C ALA A 48 3.66 7.49 8.45
N SER A 49 4.24 8.08 9.52
CA SER A 49 5.32 7.46 10.29
C SER A 49 4.91 6.16 11.00
N ASN A 50 3.61 5.95 11.19
CA ASN A 50 3.07 4.71 11.76
C ASN A 50 2.72 3.68 10.67
N VAL A 51 2.79 4.05 9.39
CA VAL A 51 2.46 3.17 8.27
C VAL A 51 3.73 2.57 7.68
N TYR A 52 3.86 1.25 7.80
CA TYR A 52 4.98 0.50 7.24
C TYR A 52 4.54 -0.32 6.02
N ILE A 53 5.08 -0.04 4.84
CA ILE A 53 4.87 -0.88 3.66
C ILE A 53 5.63 -2.19 3.84
N ARG A 54 4.89 -3.30 3.79
CA ARG A 54 5.46 -4.65 3.81
C ARG A 54 5.87 -5.12 2.43
N LYS A 55 5.06 -4.80 1.41
CA LYS A 55 5.26 -5.31 0.05
C LYS A 55 4.61 -4.41 -1.00
N ILE A 56 5.28 -4.29 -2.14
CA ILE A 56 4.79 -3.64 -3.36
C ILE A 56 4.97 -4.63 -4.51
N ILE A 57 3.86 -5.01 -5.15
CA ILE A 57 3.81 -6.01 -6.21
C ILE A 57 3.23 -5.37 -7.46
N GLU A 58 3.89 -5.53 -8.61
CA GLU A 58 3.28 -5.17 -9.89
C GLU A 58 2.18 -6.20 -10.20
N VAL A 59 0.98 -5.72 -10.49
CA VAL A 59 -0.15 -6.57 -10.80
C VAL A 59 -0.05 -7.00 -12.26
N THR A 60 0.03 -8.30 -12.46
CA THR A 60 0.00 -8.96 -13.76
C THR A 60 -1.24 -9.84 -13.84
N GLU A 61 -1.63 -10.26 -15.04
CA GLU A 61 -2.78 -11.17 -15.17
C GLU A 61 -2.58 -12.49 -14.42
N GLU A 62 -1.34 -12.94 -14.28
CA GLU A 62 -0.99 -14.19 -13.61
C GLU A 62 -1.10 -14.14 -12.08
N ASN A 63 -0.91 -12.96 -11.47
CA ASN A 63 -0.85 -12.82 -10.01
C ASN A 63 -2.05 -12.11 -9.40
N LYS A 64 -2.96 -11.57 -10.22
CA LYS A 64 -4.09 -10.74 -9.81
C LYS A 64 -5.00 -11.42 -8.78
N ASP A 65 -5.22 -12.72 -8.93
CA ASP A 65 -6.12 -13.49 -8.06
C ASP A 65 -5.46 -13.94 -6.74
N SER A 66 -4.13 -13.84 -6.64
CA SER A 66 -3.36 -14.29 -5.46
C SER A 66 -2.65 -13.14 -4.73
N LEU A 67 -3.01 -11.88 -5.00
CA LEU A 67 -2.37 -10.72 -4.38
C LEU A 67 -2.51 -10.69 -2.85
N ASP A 68 -3.61 -11.23 -2.33
CA ASP A 68 -3.89 -11.26 -0.90
C ASP A 68 -3.09 -12.33 -0.12
N ASP A 69 -2.63 -13.37 -0.82
CA ASP A 69 -1.80 -14.45 -0.24
C ASP A 69 -0.35 -13.98 0.01
N TYR A 70 0.06 -12.86 -0.59
CA TYR A 70 1.42 -12.33 -0.55
C TYR A 70 1.74 -11.37 0.60
#